data_AF-A0A4R0ZIJ5-F1
#
_entry.id   AF-A0A4R0ZIJ5-F1
#
_cell.length_a   1.000
_cell.length_b   1.000
_cell.length_c   1.000
_cell.angle_alpha   90.00
_cell.angle_beta   90.00
_cell.angle_gamma   90.00
#
_symmetry.space_group_name_H-M   'P 1'
#
loop_
_entity.id
_entity.type
_entity.pdbx_description
1 polymer ?
#
loop_
_entity_poly.entity_id
_entity_poly.type
_entity_poly.pdbx_seq_one_letter_code
_entity_poly.pdbx_strand_id
1 'polypeptide(L)'
;MNEIDQQLNDWEPMIHYVIRQLHIHQNETDDCAQAARIALWRAILDGKTLSKTYCYIRVRGAILNHRATKTKTLIHEVASERLPEQIDPEAMPLSLWLADKQKTLPNRHYTLLCHLLRGTEDTLGYSPSRLRAYKAELHRMLREDNEYEEK
;
A
#
# COMPACT_ATOMS: atom_id res chain seq x y z
N MET A 1 -32.40 15.63 -30.10
CA MET A 1 -32.03 15.50 -28.68
C MET A 1 -33.05 14.54 -28.07
N ASN A 2 -32.63 13.46 -27.41
CA ASN A 2 -33.59 12.51 -26.85
C ASN A 2 -34.36 13.17 -25.70
N GLU A 3 -35.64 12.81 -25.52
CA GLU A 3 -36.50 13.32 -24.44
C GLU A 3 -35.87 13.12 -23.04
N ILE A 4 -35.14 12.01 -22.88
CA ILE A 4 -34.40 11.67 -21.65
C ILE A 4 -33.26 12.67 -21.38
N ASP A 5 -32.50 13.06 -22.40
CA ASP A 5 -31.38 14.00 -22.25
C ASP A 5 -31.90 15.38 -21.82
N GLN A 6 -33.07 15.76 -22.33
CA GLN A 6 -33.72 17.01 -21.97
C GLN A 6 -34.22 17.01 -20.53
N GLN A 7 -34.87 15.91 -20.10
CA GLN A 7 -35.25 15.75 -18.69
C GLN A 7 -34.05 15.74 -17.76
N LEU A 8 -32.92 15.13 -18.16
CA LEU A 8 -31.69 15.16 -17.36
C LEU A 8 -31.13 16.57 -17.20
N ASN A 9 -31.11 17.36 -18.27
CA ASN A 9 -30.64 18.74 -18.24
C ASN A 9 -31.45 19.61 -17.27
N ASP A 10 -32.75 19.36 -17.14
CA ASP A 10 -33.60 20.08 -16.17
C ASP A 10 -33.18 19.83 -14.71
N TRP A 11 -32.56 18.68 -14.43
CA TRP A 11 -32.08 18.30 -13.10
C TRP A 11 -30.60 18.60 -12.85
N GLU A 12 -29.86 19.07 -13.85
CA GLU A 12 -28.43 19.41 -13.73
C GLU A 12 -28.14 20.43 -12.60
N PRO A 13 -28.96 21.49 -12.39
CA PRO A 13 -28.78 22.40 -11.27
C PRO A 13 -28.87 21.71 -9.90
N MET A 14 -29.72 20.67 -9.78
CA MET A 14 -29.84 19.87 -8.55
C MET A 14 -28.57 19.06 -8.30
N ILE A 15 -27.98 18.49 -9.35
CA ILE A 15 -26.72 17.73 -9.24
C ILE A 15 -25.61 18.62 -8.67
N HIS A 16 -25.40 19.79 -9.27
CA HIS A 16 -24.39 20.73 -8.80
C HIS A 16 -24.71 21.34 -7.44
N TYR A 17 -25.99 21.49 -7.07
CA TYR A 17 -26.38 21.86 -5.72
C TYR A 17 -25.95 20.82 -4.69
N VAL A 18 -26.21 19.53 -4.95
CA VAL A 18 -25.82 18.43 -4.04
C VAL A 18 -24.31 18.30 -3.95
N ILE A 19 -23.58 18.42 -5.06
CA ILE A 19 -22.10 18.41 -5.07
C ILE A 19 -21.54 19.50 -4.15
N ARG A 20 -22.07 20.73 -4.24
CA ARG A 20 -21.66 21.84 -3.38
C ARG A 20 -21.97 21.57 -1.90
N GLN A 21 -23.13 20.98 -1.59
CA GLN A 21 -23.50 20.61 -0.22
C GLN A 21 -22.61 19.51 0.37
N LEU A 22 -22.10 18.61 -0.46
CA LEU A 22 -21.25 17.50 -0.03
C LEU A 22 -19.77 17.86 0.09
N HIS A 23 -19.41 19.14 -0.14
CA HIS A 23 -18.04 19.65 -0.09
C HIS A 23 -17.04 18.78 -0.87
N ILE A 24 -17.45 18.37 -2.08
CA ILE A 24 -16.64 17.51 -2.96
C ILE A 24 -15.47 18.33 -3.50
N HIS A 25 -14.28 17.71 -3.53
CA HIS A 25 -13.09 18.33 -4.08
C HIS A 25 -13.27 18.62 -5.57
N GLN A 26 -12.70 19.74 -6.08
CA GLN A 26 -12.87 20.18 -7.48
C GLN A 26 -12.50 19.08 -8.49
N ASN A 27 -11.44 18.31 -8.22
CA ASN A 27 -11.01 17.22 -9.10
C ASN A 27 -11.99 16.04 -9.18
N GLU A 28 -12.97 15.96 -8.27
CA GLU A 28 -13.95 14.85 -8.22
C GLU A 28 -15.36 15.30 -8.62
N THR A 29 -15.57 16.59 -8.93
CA THR A 29 -16.91 17.12 -9.20
C THR A 29 -17.52 16.51 -10.45
N ASP A 30 -16.73 16.33 -11.50
CA ASP A 30 -17.21 15.81 -12.78
C ASP A 30 -17.56 14.33 -12.69
N ASP A 31 -16.71 13.53 -12.02
CA ASP A 31 -16.97 12.12 -11.74
C ASP A 31 -18.24 11.94 -10.90
N CYS A 32 -18.40 12.76 -9.85
CA CYS A 32 -19.59 12.72 -9.00
C CYS A 32 -20.84 13.20 -9.74
N ALA A 33 -20.73 14.22 -10.58
CA ALA A 33 -21.83 14.67 -11.43
C ALA A 33 -22.25 13.57 -12.41
N GLN A 34 -21.28 12.86 -12.99
CA GLN A 34 -21.56 11.76 -13.90
C GLN A 34 -22.24 10.59 -13.21
N ALA A 35 -21.80 10.22 -12.00
CA ALA A 35 -22.48 9.20 -11.19
C ALA A 35 -23.94 9.57 -10.90
N ALA A 36 -24.21 10.84 -10.61
CA ALA A 36 -25.55 11.36 -10.41
C ALA A 36 -26.40 11.32 -11.70
N ARG A 37 -25.85 11.76 -12.85
CA ARG A 37 -26.54 11.69 -14.16
C ARG A 37 -26.92 10.26 -14.51
N ILE A 38 -26.00 9.30 -14.35
CA ILE A 38 -26.27 7.87 -14.59
C ILE A 38 -27.41 7.37 -13.68
N ALA A 39 -27.43 7.78 -12.42
CA ALA A 39 -28.46 7.35 -11.48
C ALA A 39 -29.86 7.90 -11.83
N LEU A 40 -29.94 9.13 -12.34
CA LEU A 40 -31.19 9.72 -12.83
C LEU A 40 -31.59 9.12 -14.18
N TRP A 41 -30.65 8.90 -15.09
CA TRP A 41 -30.90 8.26 -16.38
C TRP A 41 -31.52 6.88 -16.22
N ARG A 42 -30.98 6.06 -15.30
CA ARG A 42 -31.56 4.76 -14.94
C ARG A 42 -32.98 4.90 -14.39
N ALA A 43 -33.24 5.89 -13.53
CA ALA A 43 -34.57 6.11 -12.98
C ALA A 43 -35.59 6.50 -14.07
N ILE A 44 -35.20 7.30 -15.06
CA ILE A 44 -36.05 7.66 -16.21
C ILE A 44 -36.34 6.42 -17.06
N LEU A 45 -35.32 5.61 -17.35
CA LEU A 45 -35.49 4.35 -18.09
C LEU A 45 -36.43 3.37 -17.38
N ASP A 46 -36.36 3.32 -16.05
CA ASP A 46 -37.25 2.49 -15.21
C ASP A 46 -38.67 3.07 -15.10
N GLY A 47 -38.99 4.15 -15.81
CA GLY A 47 -40.31 4.81 -15.82
C GLY A 47 -40.65 5.50 -14.50
N LYS A 48 -39.65 5.87 -13.68
CA LYS A 48 -39.89 6.57 -12.41
C LYS A 48 -40.23 8.04 -12.66
N THR A 49 -41.24 8.54 -11.94
CA THR A 49 -41.55 9.96 -11.94
C THR A 49 -40.51 10.73 -11.13
N LEU A 50 -39.79 11.64 -11.80
CA LEU A 50 -38.77 12.47 -11.18
C LEU A 50 -39.39 13.63 -10.40
N SER A 51 -39.59 13.45 -9.10
CA SER A 51 -39.94 14.55 -8.17
C SER A 51 -38.68 15.18 -7.58
N LYS A 52 -38.77 16.44 -7.12
CA LYS A 52 -37.62 17.15 -6.50
C LYS A 52 -36.98 16.35 -5.36
N THR A 53 -37.81 15.79 -4.47
CA THR A 53 -37.35 14.98 -3.33
C THR A 53 -36.70 13.69 -3.78
N TYR A 54 -37.29 13.02 -4.77
CA TYR A 54 -36.73 11.78 -5.33
C TYR A 54 -35.35 12.04 -5.95
N CYS A 55 -35.25 13.06 -6.80
CA CYS A 55 -34.00 13.43 -7.46
C CYS A 55 -32.92 13.79 -6.44
N TYR A 56 -33.25 14.60 -5.42
CA TYR A 56 -32.31 14.96 -4.36
C TYR A 56 -31.73 13.73 -3.64
N ILE A 57 -32.60 12.83 -3.18
CA ILE A 57 -32.19 11.60 -2.46
C ILE A 57 -31.36 10.71 -3.39
N ARG A 58 -31.79 10.55 -4.65
CA ARG A 58 -31.13 9.66 -5.62
C ARG A 58 -29.75 10.17 -6.00
N VAL A 59 -29.62 11.45 -6.32
CA VAL A 59 -28.35 12.12 -6.63
C VAL A 59 -27.39 12.02 -5.45
N ARG A 60 -27.83 12.41 -4.26
CA ARG A 60 -27.00 12.36 -3.05
C ARG A 60 -26.51 10.94 -2.75
N GLY A 61 -27.41 9.95 -2.82
CA GLY A 61 -27.08 8.55 -2.61
C GLY A 61 -26.08 8.02 -3.65
N ALA A 62 -26.27 8.36 -4.93
CA ALA A 62 -25.38 7.94 -6.01
C ALA A 62 -23.96 8.47 -5.81
N ILE A 63 -23.82 9.75 -5.49
CA ILE A 63 -22.53 10.39 -5.23
C ILE A 63 -21.81 9.75 -4.04
N LEU A 64 -22.51 9.56 -2.92
CA LEU A 64 -21.91 8.96 -1.73
C LEU A 64 -21.48 7.51 -1.97
N ASN A 65 -22.28 6.74 -2.71
CA ASN A 65 -21.94 5.36 -3.04
C ASN A 65 -20.74 5.27 -3.99
N HIS A 66 -20.66 6.18 -4.98
CA HIS A 66 -19.50 6.28 -5.87
C HIS A 66 -18.22 6.55 -5.07
N ARG A 67 -18.25 7.52 -4.14
CA ARG A 67 -17.11 7.82 -3.27
C ARG A 67 -16.72 6.64 -2.38
N ALA A 68 -17.69 5.99 -1.75
CA ALA A 68 -17.44 4.82 -0.90
C ALA A 68 -16.79 3.67 -1.69
N THR A 69 -17.19 3.47 -2.94
CA THR A 69 -16.60 2.45 -3.83
C THR A 69 -15.16 2.83 -4.18
N LYS A 70 -14.92 4.07 -4.61
CA LYS A 70 -13.58 4.57 -4.95
C LYS A 70 -12.61 4.47 -3.77
N THR A 71 -13.04 4.81 -2.56
CA THR A 71 -12.22 4.65 -1.35
C THR A 71 -11.85 3.19 -1.09
N LYS A 72 -12.79 2.26 -1.22
CA LYS A 72 -12.49 0.82 -1.08
C LYS A 72 -11.47 0.35 -2.12
N THR A 73 -11.66 0.74 -3.38
CA THR A 73 -10.74 0.40 -4.46
C THR A 73 -9.33 0.95 -4.22
N LEU A 74 -9.20 2.22 -3.83
CA LEU A 74 -7.91 2.84 -3.51
C LEU A 74 -7.19 2.15 -2.35
N ILE A 75 -7.93 1.72 -1.32
CA ILE A 75 -7.36 0.95 -0.20
C ILE A 75 -6.78 -0.37 -0.70
N HIS A 76 -7.45 -1.06 -1.64
CA HIS A 76 -6.99 -2.34 -2.16
C HIS A 76 -5.89 -2.24 -3.23
N GLU A 77 -5.88 -1.17 -4.03
CA GLU A 77 -4.95 -1.01 -5.17
C GLU A 77 -3.64 -0.28 -4.80
N VAL A 78 -3.67 0.61 -3.80
CA VAL A 78 -2.51 1.45 -3.45
C VAL A 78 -1.79 0.96 -2.18
N ALA A 79 -2.42 0.13 -1.36
CA ALA A 79 -1.76 -0.47 -0.20
C ALA A 79 -0.95 -1.72 -0.61
N SER A 80 0.14 -1.51 -1.36
CA SER A 80 1.25 -2.44 -1.25
C SER A 80 1.75 -2.36 0.19
N GLU A 81 1.62 -3.43 0.97
CA GLU A 81 2.10 -3.47 2.37
C GLU A 81 3.60 -3.17 2.50
N ARG A 82 4.36 -3.30 1.40
CA ARG A 82 5.80 -3.04 1.33
C ARG A 82 6.17 -2.13 0.17
N LEU A 83 7.13 -1.24 0.41
CA LEU A 83 7.74 -0.44 -0.65
C LEU A 83 8.64 -1.35 -1.50
N PRO A 84 8.70 -1.18 -2.84
CA PRO A 84 9.55 -2.00 -3.72
C PRO A 84 11.06 -1.87 -3.41
N GLU A 85 11.45 -0.87 -2.64
CA GLU A 85 12.82 -0.61 -2.18
C GLU A 85 13.21 -1.48 -0.97
N GLN A 86 12.25 -2.14 -0.32
CA GLN A 86 12.52 -3.07 0.79
C GLN A 86 12.93 -4.42 0.21
N ILE A 87 14.24 -4.71 0.26
CA ILE A 87 14.78 -6.03 -0.07
C ILE A 87 14.23 -7.03 0.94
N ASP A 88 13.66 -8.11 0.45
CA ASP A 88 13.24 -9.23 1.28
C ASP A 88 14.47 -9.82 2.01
N PRO A 89 14.49 -9.86 3.35
CA PRO A 89 15.61 -10.43 4.10
C PRO A 89 15.91 -11.87 3.69
N GLU A 90 14.90 -12.65 3.28
CA GLU A 90 15.08 -14.03 2.81
C GLU A 90 15.72 -14.13 1.41
N ALA A 91 15.64 -13.06 0.62
CA ALA A 91 16.22 -12.97 -0.72
C ALA A 91 17.49 -12.10 -0.78
N MET A 92 18.03 -11.68 0.37
CA MET A 92 19.19 -10.79 0.42
C MET A 92 20.43 -11.48 -0.18
N PRO A 93 21.06 -10.88 -1.22
CA PRO A 93 22.32 -11.39 -1.75
C PRO A 93 23.40 -11.47 -0.66
N LEU A 94 24.15 -12.58 -0.62
CA LEU A 94 25.22 -12.82 0.37
C LEU A 94 26.22 -11.66 0.44
N SER A 95 26.52 -10.99 -0.67
CA SER A 95 27.42 -9.84 -0.71
C SER A 95 26.90 -8.64 0.08
N LEU A 96 25.59 -8.37 0.01
CA LEU A 96 24.95 -7.30 0.76
C LEU A 96 24.83 -7.66 2.23
N TRP A 97 24.49 -8.91 2.55
CA TRP A 97 24.49 -9.42 3.92
C TRP A 97 25.88 -9.31 4.56
N LEU A 98 26.95 -9.66 3.84
CA LEU A 98 28.32 -9.50 4.34
C LEU A 98 28.71 -8.04 4.54
N ALA A 99 28.30 -7.13 3.65
CA ALA A 99 28.55 -5.70 3.80
C ALA A 99 27.83 -5.11 5.01
N ASP A 100 26.64 -5.63 5.33
CA ASP A 100 25.91 -5.32 6.56
C ASP A 100 26.65 -5.85 7.80
N LYS A 101 27.00 -7.14 7.81
CA LYS A 101 27.74 -7.75 8.94
C LYS A 101 29.12 -7.16 9.18
N GLN A 102 29.74 -6.56 8.16
CA GLN A 102 30.98 -5.81 8.31
C GLN A 102 30.80 -4.56 9.20
N LYS A 103 29.60 -3.95 9.19
CA LYS A 103 29.28 -2.77 9.99
C LYS A 103 28.79 -3.14 11.38
N THR A 104 28.04 -4.22 11.52
CA THR A 104 27.38 -4.61 12.78
C THR A 104 28.26 -5.47 13.68
N LEU A 105 29.08 -6.36 13.11
CA LEU A 105 29.94 -7.24 13.91
C LEU A 105 31.26 -6.56 14.30
N PRO A 106 31.81 -6.88 15.48
CA PRO A 106 33.19 -6.54 15.81
C PRO A 106 34.15 -7.11 14.75
N ASN A 107 35.17 -6.34 14.36
CA ASN A 107 36.11 -6.70 13.29
C ASN A 107 36.71 -8.12 13.45
N ARG A 108 36.99 -8.55 14.69
CA ARG A 108 37.52 -9.89 14.98
C ARG A 108 36.53 -11.00 14.62
N HIS A 109 35.25 -10.81 14.90
CA HIS A 109 34.17 -11.76 14.61
C HIS A 109 33.79 -11.73 13.13
N TYR A 110 33.80 -10.55 12.49
CA TYR A 110 33.64 -10.43 11.04
C TYR A 110 34.78 -11.11 10.26
N THR A 111 36.02 -10.96 10.74
CA THR A 111 37.18 -11.64 10.15
C THR A 111 37.04 -13.16 10.30
N LEU A 112 36.64 -13.65 11.49
CA LEU A 112 36.36 -15.07 11.69
C LEU A 112 35.25 -15.59 10.75
N LEU A 113 34.17 -14.82 10.57
CA LEU A 113 33.09 -15.15 9.64
C LEU A 113 33.60 -15.29 8.20
N CYS A 114 34.42 -14.35 7.73
CA CYS A 114 35.04 -14.41 6.41
C CYS A 114 35.92 -15.66 6.22
N HIS A 115 36.69 -16.04 7.24
CA HIS A 115 37.52 -17.24 7.21
C HIS A 115 36.70 -18.53 7.25
N LEU A 116 35.58 -18.55 8.00
CA LEU A 116 34.67 -19.69 8.04
C LEU A 116 34.01 -19.96 6.68
N LEU A 117 33.56 -18.90 5.99
CA LEU A 117 32.98 -19.02 4.65
C LEU A 117 33.97 -19.55 3.61
N ARG A 118 35.28 -19.38 3.86
CA ARG A 118 36.37 -19.84 2.99
C ARG A 118 36.99 -21.16 3.45
N GLY A 119 36.59 -21.69 4.61
CA GLY A 119 37.20 -22.87 5.23
C GLY A 119 38.66 -22.69 5.63
N THR A 120 39.09 -21.46 5.93
CA THR A 120 40.49 -21.12 6.26
C THR A 120 40.66 -20.63 7.69
N GLU A 121 39.83 -21.09 8.62
CA GLU A 121 39.91 -20.68 10.03
C GLU A 121 41.25 -20.98 10.72
N ASP A 122 41.97 -22.01 10.27
CA ASP A 122 43.27 -22.41 10.83
C ASP A 122 44.37 -21.36 10.58
N THR A 123 44.20 -20.49 9.57
CA THR A 123 45.17 -19.44 9.27
C THR A 123 45.12 -18.27 10.27
N LEU A 124 44.12 -18.24 11.16
CA LEU A 124 43.97 -17.19 12.16
C LEU A 124 44.94 -17.32 13.34
N GLY A 125 45.65 -18.45 13.45
CA GLY A 125 46.67 -18.67 14.49
C GLY A 125 46.13 -18.76 15.92
N TYR A 126 44.82 -18.94 16.09
CA TYR A 126 44.21 -19.14 17.41
C TYR A 126 44.38 -20.59 17.88
N SER A 127 44.44 -20.78 19.20
CA SER A 127 44.35 -22.12 19.78
C SER A 127 42.95 -22.72 19.52
N PRO A 128 42.83 -24.07 19.45
CA PRO A 128 41.53 -24.72 19.21
C PRO A 128 40.45 -24.35 20.22
N SER A 129 40.81 -24.15 21.50
CA SER A 129 39.88 -23.72 22.54
C SER A 129 39.35 -22.31 22.32
N ARG A 130 40.24 -21.38 21.93
CA ARG A 130 39.90 -19.98 21.66
C ARG A 130 39.04 -19.85 20.39
N LEU A 131 39.34 -20.65 19.37
CA LEU A 131 38.57 -20.71 18.13
C LEU A 131 37.14 -21.21 18.38
N ARG A 132 36.96 -22.23 19.23
CA ARG A 132 35.63 -22.70 19.66
C ARG A 132 34.84 -21.62 20.39
N ALA A 133 35.48 -20.90 21.31
CA ALA A 133 34.83 -19.82 22.05
C ALA A 133 34.35 -18.70 21.11
N TYR A 134 35.20 -18.27 20.17
CA TYR A 134 34.82 -17.23 19.21
C TYR A 134 33.75 -17.67 18.21
N LYS A 135 33.73 -18.94 17.79
CA LYS A 135 32.64 -19.49 16.98
C LYS A 135 31.31 -19.44 17.73
N ALA A 136 31.29 -19.87 18.99
CA ALA A 136 30.08 -19.86 19.80
C ALA A 136 29.54 -18.43 20.01
N GLU A 137 30.44 -17.48 20.26
CA GLU A 137 30.07 -16.07 20.39
C GLU A 137 29.55 -15.46 19.09
N LEU A 138 30.19 -15.76 17.95
CA LEU A 138 29.73 -15.33 16.63
C LEU A 138 28.33 -15.89 16.31
N HIS A 139 28.08 -17.18 16.60
CA HIS A 139 26.75 -17.78 16.42
C HIS A 139 25.67 -17.11 17.28
N ARG A 140 26.01 -16.72 18.52
CA ARG A 140 25.09 -15.98 19.39
C ARG A 140 24.75 -14.61 18.78
N MET A 141 25.78 -13.85 18.36
CA MET A 141 25.60 -12.53 17.76
C MET A 141 24.73 -12.58 16.49
N LEU A 142 24.99 -13.54 15.60
CA LEU A 142 24.21 -13.69 14.37
C LEU A 142 22.75 -14.09 14.63
N ARG A 143 22.48 -14.86 15.69
CA ARG A 143 21.11 -15.24 16.06
C ARG A 143 20.34 -14.06 16.62
N GLU A 144 20.95 -13.32 17.54
CA GLU A 144 20.33 -12.14 18.15
C GLU A 144 19.98 -11.10 17.08
N ASP A 145 20.85 -10.89 16.09
CA ASP A 145 20.62 -9.98 14.98
C ASP A 145 19.39 -10.35 14.14
N ASN A 146 19.21 -11.65 13.85
CA ASN A 146 18.04 -12.13 13.09
C ASN A 146 16.72 -12.04 13.91
N GLU A 147 16.77 -12.19 15.24
CA GLU A 147 15.59 -12.08 16.10
C GLU A 147 15.07 -10.63 16.27
N TYR A 148 15.92 -9.62 16.00
CA TYR A 148 15.50 -8.21 15.99
C TYR A 148 14.80 -7.79 14.69
N GLU A 149 14.97 -8.52 13.59
CA GLU A 149 14.30 -8.24 12.30
C GLU A 149 12.86 -8.79 12.22
N GLU A 150 12.44 -9.67 13.15
CA GLU A 150 11.09 -10.28 13.19
C GLU A 150 10.04 -9.51 14.05
N LYS A 151 10.40 -8.35 14.63
CA LYS A 151 9.47 -7.52 15.45
C LYS A 151 9.19 -6.17 14.83
#